data_AF-A0A3B8L1P3-F1
#
_entry.id   AF-A0A3B8L1P3-F1
#
_cell.length_a   1.000
_cell.length_b   1.000
_cell.length_c   1.000
_cell.angle_alpha   90.00
_cell.angle_beta   90.00
_cell.angle_gamma   90.00
#
_symmetry.space_group_name_H-M   'P 1'
#
loop_
_entity.id
_entity.type
_entity.pdbx_description
1 polymer ?
#
loop_
_entity_poly.entity_id
_entity_poly.type
_entity_poly.pdbx_seq_one_letter_code
_entity_poly.pdbx_strand_id
1 'polypeptide(L)'
;MMGREELWSRIEWQSARGGRVVWLSGDDGVGTSSLIAQAISAWQQSGHCVLFADLSSMSDSAEPERTVLLRLLGPHVGQARSTVSLWRRLEQVLSTTGPEIRVILDRIELARGPGRSVVATIRHLVTRCRATLIVVSPRNESARSRILSSWADMEIGATESYGRLERVA
;
A
#
# COMPACT_ATOMS: atom_id res chain seq x y z
N MET A 1 -14.64 3.45 18.66
CA MET A 1 -15.10 2.93 17.35
C MET A 1 -14.99 4.08 16.38
N MET A 2 -14.30 3.92 15.25
CA MET A 2 -14.03 5.02 14.30
C MET A 2 -14.96 4.88 13.08
N GLY A 3 -15.65 5.96 12.72
CA GLY A 3 -16.54 5.96 11.55
C GLY A 3 -15.76 5.94 10.22
N ARG A 4 -16.39 5.45 9.14
CA ARG A 4 -15.77 5.39 7.80
C ARG A 4 -15.31 6.75 7.29
N GLU A 5 -16.08 7.80 7.55
CA GLU A 5 -15.73 9.18 7.17
C GLU A 5 -14.49 9.68 7.94
N GLU A 6 -14.40 9.39 9.23
CA GLU A 6 -13.25 9.78 10.06
C GLU A 6 -11.97 9.07 9.61
N LEU A 7 -12.06 7.78 9.26
CA LEU A 7 -10.93 7.01 8.72
C LEU A 7 -10.47 7.58 7.37
N TRP A 8 -11.42 7.95 6.51
CA TRP A 8 -11.12 8.61 5.24
C TRP A 8 -10.40 9.93 5.45
N SER A 9 -10.91 10.81 6.31
CA SER A 9 -10.28 12.10 6.60
C SER A 9 -8.85 11.95 7.13
N ARG A 10 -8.56 10.91 7.92
CA ARG A 10 -7.20 10.63 8.41
C ARG A 10 -6.27 10.13 7.31
N ILE A 11 -6.75 9.27 6.41
CA ILE A 11 -6.01 8.82 5.23
C ILE A 11 -5.65 10.03 4.36
N GLU A 12 -6.63 10.88 4.06
CA GLU A 12 -6.47 12.08 3.23
C GLU A 12 -5.47 13.06 3.85
N TRP A 13 -5.68 13.42 5.12
CA TRP A 13 -4.83 14.38 5.84
C TRP A 13 -3.35 13.97 5.85
N GLN A 14 -3.07 12.67 5.97
CA GLN A 14 -1.70 12.15 6.02
C GLN A 14 -1.09 12.02 4.65
N SER A 15 -1.89 11.57 3.69
CA SER A 15 -1.47 11.43 2.31
C SER A 15 -1.07 12.78 1.70
N ALA A 16 -1.76 13.86 2.07
CA ALA A 16 -1.46 15.22 1.62
C ALA A 16 -0.09 15.76 2.06
N ARG A 17 0.51 15.22 3.12
CA ARG A 17 1.80 15.72 3.65
C ARG A 17 3.03 15.15 2.93
N GLY A 18 2.86 14.04 2.21
CA GLY A 18 3.93 13.33 1.49
C GLY A 18 4.99 12.70 2.40
N GLY A 19 5.71 11.72 1.89
CA GLY A 19 6.84 11.08 2.58
C GLY A 19 6.46 10.26 3.80
N ARG A 20 5.23 9.75 3.85
CA ARG A 20 4.68 8.99 4.98
C ARG A 20 4.42 7.53 4.60
N VAL A 21 4.48 6.66 5.59
CA VAL A 21 4.02 5.28 5.54
C VAL A 21 2.77 5.16 6.40
N VAL A 22 1.63 4.89 5.77
CA VAL A 22 0.33 4.68 6.41
C VAL A 22 0.04 3.18 6.38
N TRP A 23 -0.22 2.59 7.55
CA TRP A 23 -0.67 1.20 7.64
C TRP A 23 -2.18 1.14 7.86
N LEU A 24 -2.89 0.55 6.90
CA LEU A 24 -4.29 0.19 7.01
C LEU A 24 -4.39 -1.22 7.62
N SER A 25 -4.72 -1.28 8.91
CA SER A 25 -4.81 -2.49 9.71
C SER A 25 -6.25 -2.99 9.84
N GLY A 26 -6.81 -3.43 8.72
CA GLY A 26 -8.13 -4.04 8.65
C GLY A 26 -8.06 -5.55 8.40
N ASP A 27 -9.07 -6.30 8.83
CA ASP A 27 -9.20 -7.70 8.42
C ASP A 27 -9.32 -7.79 6.89
N ASP A 28 -8.76 -8.87 6.32
CA ASP A 28 -8.88 -9.17 4.90
C ASP A 28 -10.36 -9.37 4.55
N GLY A 29 -10.96 -8.37 3.92
CA GLY A 29 -12.40 -8.37 3.67
C GLY A 29 -12.87 -7.25 2.76
N VAL A 30 -14.13 -7.36 2.37
CA VAL A 30 -14.81 -6.43 1.44
C VAL A 30 -14.71 -4.98 1.89
N GLY A 31 -14.71 -4.71 3.19
CA GLY A 31 -14.60 -3.36 3.75
C GLY A 31 -13.28 -2.65 3.41
N THR A 32 -12.15 -3.30 3.65
CA THR A 32 -10.81 -2.76 3.39
C THR A 32 -10.60 -2.55 1.89
N SER A 33 -10.96 -3.52 1.04
CA SER A 33 -10.87 -3.39 -0.41
C SER A 33 -11.78 -2.28 -0.96
N SER A 34 -12.99 -2.11 -0.42
CA SER A 34 -13.91 -1.04 -0.83
C SER A 34 -13.38 0.34 -0.44
N LEU A 35 -12.76 0.46 0.74
CA LEU A 35 -12.14 1.70 1.19
C LEU A 35 -10.95 2.08 0.29
N ILE A 36 -10.11 1.11 -0.08
CA ILE A 36 -8.99 1.31 -1.01
C ILE A 36 -9.50 1.73 -2.39
N ALA A 37 -10.51 1.04 -2.93
CA ALA A 37 -11.09 1.39 -4.23
C ALA A 37 -11.67 2.83 -4.24
N GLN A 38 -12.37 3.20 -3.16
CA GLN A 38 -12.84 4.58 -2.97
C GLN A 38 -11.68 5.57 -2.90
N ALA A 39 -10.62 5.24 -2.16
CA ALA A 39 -9.42 6.08 -2.01
C ALA A 39 -8.71 6.32 -3.35
N ILE A 40 -8.51 5.26 -4.12
CA ILE A 40 -7.92 5.31 -5.46
C ILE A 40 -8.73 6.26 -6.35
N SER A 41 -10.05 6.07 -6.41
CA SER A 41 -10.94 6.89 -7.24
C SER A 41 -10.90 8.37 -6.83
N ALA A 42 -10.98 8.67 -5.53
CA ALA A 42 -10.94 10.04 -5.04
C ALA A 42 -9.60 10.72 -5.34
N TRP A 43 -8.48 10.04 -5.09
CA TRP A 43 -7.15 10.59 -5.37
C TRP A 43 -6.91 10.85 -6.85
N GLN A 44 -7.36 9.94 -7.72
CA GLN A 44 -7.29 10.15 -9.17
C GLN A 44 -8.12 11.36 -9.62
N GLN A 45 -9.31 11.56 -9.04
CA GLN A 45 -10.14 12.75 -9.31
C GLN A 45 -9.48 14.05 -8.82
N SER A 46 -8.72 13.99 -7.72
CA SER A 46 -7.92 15.11 -7.22
C SER A 46 -6.60 15.34 -7.97
N GLY A 47 -6.33 14.58 -9.04
CA GLY A 47 -5.12 14.72 -9.86
C GLY A 47 -3.88 14.00 -9.32
N HIS A 48 -4.01 13.20 -8.26
CA HIS A 48 -2.90 12.39 -7.76
C HIS A 48 -2.62 11.19 -8.67
N CYS A 49 -1.35 10.83 -8.80
CA CYS A 49 -0.95 9.60 -9.43
C CYS A 49 -1.00 8.46 -8.41
N VAL A 50 -1.71 7.38 -8.74
CA VAL A 50 -1.85 6.23 -7.85
C VAL A 50 -1.18 5.01 -8.48
N LEU A 51 -0.19 4.46 -7.77
CA LEU A 51 0.49 3.21 -8.12
C LEU A 51 -0.01 2.13 -7.18
N PHE A 52 -0.50 1.01 -7.72
CA PHE A 52 -1.13 -0.04 -6.91
C PHE A 52 -0.55 -1.42 -7.26
N ALA A 53 -0.24 -2.22 -6.24
CA ALA A 53 0.08 -3.63 -6.41
C ALA A 53 -0.52 -4.48 -5.30
N ASP A 54 -1.19 -5.56 -5.71
CA ASP A 54 -1.62 -6.66 -4.82
C ASP A 54 -0.53 -7.74 -4.79
N LEU A 55 0.04 -7.96 -3.60
CA LEU A 55 1.11 -8.94 -3.39
C LEU A 55 0.63 -10.40 -3.42
N SER A 56 -0.68 -10.67 -3.50
CA SER A 56 -1.19 -12.01 -3.78
C SER A 56 -0.64 -12.57 -5.10
N SER A 57 -0.40 -11.69 -6.08
CA SER A 57 0.18 -12.04 -7.38
C SER A 57 1.64 -12.51 -7.33
N MET A 58 2.34 -12.36 -6.21
CA MET A 58 3.70 -12.87 -6.04
C MET A 58 3.75 -14.39 -5.82
N SER A 59 2.70 -14.95 -5.21
CA SER A 59 2.69 -16.32 -4.69
C SER A 59 2.92 -17.37 -5.78
N ASP A 60 2.45 -17.08 -6.99
CA ASP A 60 2.44 -18.01 -8.11
C ASP A 60 3.45 -17.64 -9.21
N SER A 61 4.27 -16.61 -8.99
CA SER A 61 5.20 -16.10 -10.01
C SER A 61 6.60 -16.68 -9.88
N ALA A 62 7.17 -17.12 -11.01
CA ALA A 62 8.58 -17.48 -11.11
C ALA A 62 9.53 -16.26 -10.95
N GLU A 63 9.04 -15.04 -11.24
CA GLU A 63 9.78 -13.79 -11.11
C GLU A 63 8.97 -12.78 -10.26
N PRO A 64 8.82 -13.04 -8.95
CA PRO A 64 7.83 -12.33 -8.12
C PRO A 64 8.12 -10.84 -7.99
N GLU A 65 9.39 -10.45 -7.94
CA GLU A 65 9.83 -9.05 -7.93
C GLU A 65 9.41 -8.30 -9.21
N ARG A 66 9.67 -8.91 -10.37
CA ARG A 66 9.29 -8.35 -11.67
C ARG A 66 7.77 -8.19 -11.76
N THR A 67 7.02 -9.20 -11.31
CA THR A 67 5.55 -9.17 -11.32
C THR A 67 5.02 -8.00 -10.51
N VAL A 68 5.52 -7.78 -9.29
CA VAL A 68 5.11 -6.63 -8.45
C VAL A 68 5.41 -5.31 -9.13
N LEU A 69 6.63 -5.14 -9.66
CA LEU A 69 7.01 -3.88 -10.30
C LEU A 69 6.16 -3.59 -11.55
N LEU A 70 5.85 -4.60 -12.36
CA LEU A 70 4.96 -4.45 -13.51
C LEU A 70 3.54 -4.04 -13.08
N ARG A 71 3.01 -4.67 -12.03
CA ARG A 71 1.69 -4.31 -11.48
C ARG A 71 1.68 -2.90 -10.94
N LEU A 72 2.70 -2.54 -10.15
CA LEU A 72 2.83 -1.24 -9.53
C LEU A 72 2.96 -0.12 -10.55
N LEU A 73 3.79 -0.32 -11.58
CA LEU A 73 4.01 0.67 -12.63
C LEU A 73 2.83 0.76 -13.60
N GLY A 74 2.13 -0.35 -13.88
CA GLY A 74 0.98 -0.39 -14.79
C GLY A 74 1.22 0.38 -16.10
N PRO A 75 0.49 1.47 -16.38
CA PRO A 75 0.68 2.26 -17.61
C PRO A 75 2.05 2.96 -17.70
N HIS A 76 2.75 3.14 -16.57
CA HIS A 76 4.04 3.80 -16.50
C HIS A 76 5.23 2.91 -16.85
N VAL A 77 5.03 1.62 -17.14
CA VAL A 77 6.09 0.67 -17.51
C VAL A 77 6.89 1.16 -18.73
N GLY A 78 6.22 1.70 -19.74
CA GLY A 78 6.84 2.20 -20.97
C GLY A 78 7.71 1.13 -21.66
N GLN A 79 8.99 1.47 -21.88
CA GLN A 79 9.97 0.61 -22.54
C GLN A 79 10.80 -0.26 -21.57
N ALA A 80 10.53 -0.23 -20.26
CA ALA A 80 11.27 -1.06 -19.32
C ALA A 80 11.04 -2.55 -19.60
N ARG A 81 12.11 -3.29 -19.89
CA ARG A 81 12.05 -4.73 -20.23
C ARG A 81 12.69 -5.65 -19.20
N SER A 82 13.65 -5.18 -18.40
CA SER A 82 14.29 -5.95 -17.32
C SER A 82 13.85 -5.46 -15.94
N THR A 83 14.00 -6.30 -14.91
CA THR A 83 13.69 -5.94 -13.51
C THR A 83 14.45 -4.70 -13.05
N VAL A 84 15.73 -4.58 -13.42
CA VAL A 84 16.55 -3.40 -13.13
C VAL A 84 15.98 -2.15 -13.81
N SER A 85 15.55 -2.25 -15.07
CA SER A 85 14.92 -1.13 -15.78
C SER A 85 13.57 -0.75 -15.17
N LEU A 86 12.82 -1.71 -14.61
CA LEU A 86 11.58 -1.44 -13.89
C LEU A 86 11.83 -0.66 -12.60
N TRP A 87 12.87 -1.01 -11.82
CA TRP A 87 13.27 -0.22 -10.64
C TRP A 87 13.64 1.21 -10.99
N ARG A 88 14.49 1.38 -12.01
CA ARG A 88 14.86 2.73 -12.49
C ARG A 88 13.64 3.51 -12.95
N ARG A 89 12.67 2.82 -13.58
CA ARG A 89 11.44 3.46 -14.02
C ARG A 89 10.57 3.90 -12.82
N LEU A 90 10.47 3.07 -11.78
CA LEU A 90 9.76 3.43 -10.55
C LEU A 90 10.41 4.66 -9.89
N GLU A 91 11.74 4.68 -9.77
CA GLU A 91 12.46 5.84 -9.23
C GLU A 91 12.25 7.11 -10.07
N GLN A 92 12.24 7.01 -11.40
CA GLN A 92 11.94 8.14 -12.29
C GLN A 92 10.52 8.68 -12.08
N VAL A 93 9.52 7.80 -12.00
CA VAL A 93 8.13 8.20 -11.74
C VAL A 93 8.04 8.91 -10.39
N LEU A 94 8.62 8.32 -9.34
CA LEU A 94 8.59 8.87 -7.99
C LEU A 94 9.36 10.20 -7.86
N SER A 95 10.48 10.37 -8.54
CA SER A 95 11.29 11.59 -8.45
C SER A 95 10.69 12.79 -9.19
N THR A 96 9.82 12.56 -10.18
CA THR A 96 9.22 13.65 -10.98
C THR A 96 8.11 14.36 -10.20
N THR A 97 7.21 13.62 -9.55
CA THR A 97 6.02 14.16 -8.87
C THR A 97 5.76 13.49 -7.52
N GLY A 98 6.83 13.16 -6.78
CA GLY A 98 6.76 12.39 -5.54
C GLY A 98 5.65 12.77 -4.56
N PRO A 99 5.53 14.04 -4.12
CA PRO A 99 4.46 14.47 -3.20
C PRO A 99 3.03 14.21 -3.70
N GLU A 100 2.84 14.09 -5.01
CA GLU A 100 1.54 13.86 -5.65
C GLU A 100 1.26 12.37 -5.87
N ILE A 101 2.23 11.49 -5.60
CA ILE A 101 2.10 10.04 -5.80
C ILE A 101 1.61 9.35 -4.52
N ARG A 102 0.68 8.42 -4.70
CA ARG A 102 0.20 7.46 -3.69
C ARG A 102 0.59 6.07 -4.15
N VAL A 103 1.41 5.37 -3.37
CA VAL A 103 1.82 4.00 -3.63
C VAL A 103 1.07 3.10 -2.67
N ILE A 104 0.33 2.12 -3.19
CA ILE A 104 -0.47 1.19 -2.40
C ILE A 104 0.08 -0.22 -2.59
N LEU A 105 0.46 -0.85 -1.48
CA LEU A 105 0.87 -2.24 -1.42
C LEU A 105 -0.18 -3.02 -0.62
N ASP A 106 -1.01 -3.78 -1.33
CA ASP A 106 -2.08 -4.58 -0.75
C ASP A 106 -1.60 -5.99 -0.37
N ARG A 107 -2.12 -6.54 0.72
CA ARG A 107 -1.78 -7.87 1.25
C ARG A 107 -0.30 -8.10 1.48
N ILE A 108 0.37 -7.15 2.14
CA ILE A 108 1.83 -7.16 2.33
C ILE A 108 2.33 -8.36 3.17
N GLU A 109 1.44 -9.01 3.92
CA GLU A 109 1.70 -10.24 4.64
C GLU A 109 1.99 -11.45 3.74
N LEU A 110 1.61 -11.38 2.47
CA LEU A 110 1.97 -12.37 1.46
C LEU A 110 3.42 -12.23 0.97
N ALA A 111 4.09 -11.10 1.25
CA ALA A 111 5.50 -10.89 0.91
C ALA A 111 6.43 -11.76 1.78
N ARG A 112 6.77 -12.96 1.30
CA ARG A 112 7.70 -13.91 1.94
C ARG A 112 9.08 -13.88 1.27
N GLY A 113 10.12 -14.26 2.03
CA GLY A 113 11.49 -14.38 1.51
C GLY A 113 11.95 -13.14 0.71
N PRO A 114 12.28 -13.27 -0.59
CA PRO A 114 12.68 -12.16 -1.46
C PRO A 114 11.70 -10.98 -1.48
N GLY A 115 10.40 -11.24 -1.35
CA GLY A 115 9.37 -10.19 -1.35
C GLY A 115 9.53 -9.17 -0.22
N ARG A 116 10.16 -9.54 0.90
CA ARG A 116 10.46 -8.59 1.99
C ARG A 116 11.47 -7.52 1.54
N SER A 117 12.47 -7.92 0.76
CA SER A 117 13.47 -7.00 0.20
C SER A 117 12.84 -6.04 -0.80
N VAL A 118 11.93 -6.55 -1.64
CA VAL A 118 11.17 -5.73 -2.60
C VAL A 118 10.36 -4.66 -1.89
N VAL A 119 9.57 -5.06 -0.87
CA VAL A 119 8.77 -4.12 -0.07
C VAL A 119 9.65 -3.07 0.62
N ALA A 120 10.76 -3.48 1.23
CA ALA A 120 11.68 -2.56 1.90
C ALA A 120 12.29 -1.55 0.92
N THR A 121 12.63 -2.00 -0.29
CA THR A 121 13.17 -1.15 -1.36
C THR A 121 12.12 -0.16 -1.87
N ILE A 122 10.87 -0.60 -2.10
CA ILE A 122 9.76 0.30 -2.46
C ILE A 122 9.56 1.35 -1.37
N ARG A 123 9.51 0.95 -0.10
CA ARG A 123 9.39 1.89 1.03
C ARG A 123 10.50 2.93 1.02
N HIS A 124 11.75 2.50 0.84
CA HIS A 124 12.89 3.42 0.77
C HIS A 124 12.74 4.45 -0.36
N LEU A 125 12.41 3.99 -1.57
CA LEU A 125 12.23 4.90 -2.72
C LEU A 125 11.07 5.88 -2.50
N VAL A 126 9.92 5.39 -2.04
CA VAL A 126 8.72 6.20 -1.81
C VAL A 126 8.99 7.29 -0.78
N THR A 127 9.58 6.93 0.37
CA THR A 127 9.91 7.89 1.43
C THR A 127 10.97 8.91 0.99
N ARG A 128 12.03 8.45 0.30
CA ARG A 128 13.07 9.32 -0.25
C ARG A 128 12.52 10.35 -1.23
N CYS A 129 11.59 9.95 -2.09
CA CYS A 129 10.95 10.83 -3.07
C CYS A 129 9.78 11.64 -2.49
N ARG A 130 9.52 11.57 -1.18
CA ARG A 130 8.40 12.25 -0.51
C ARG A 130 7.01 11.84 -1.02
N ALA A 131 6.90 10.66 -1.63
CA ALA A 131 5.61 10.04 -1.94
C ALA A 131 5.01 9.38 -0.69
N THR A 132 3.71 9.08 -0.74
CA THR A 132 3.01 8.40 0.36
C THR A 132 2.90 6.91 0.06
N LEU A 133 3.38 6.08 0.98
CA LEU A 133 3.18 4.63 0.95
C LEU A 133 1.98 4.27 1.83
N ILE A 134 1.03 3.55 1.25
CA ILE A 134 -0.09 2.93 1.96
C ILE A 134 0.15 1.42 1.93
N VAL A 135 0.32 0.82 3.10
CA VAL A 135 0.44 -0.62 3.27
C VAL A 135 -0.86 -1.16 3.85
N VAL A 136 -1.35 -2.25 3.27
CA VAL A 136 -2.57 -2.91 3.73
C VAL A 136 -2.18 -4.28 4.24
N SER A 137 -2.55 -4.56 5.49
CA SER A 137 -2.26 -5.85 6.13
C SER A 137 -3.08 -6.00 7.40
N PRO A 138 -3.60 -7.20 7.70
CA PRO A 138 -4.31 -7.42 8.95
C PRO A 138 -3.39 -7.23 10.17
N ARG A 139 -3.97 -6.73 11.27
CA ARG A 139 -3.29 -6.70 12.56
C ARG A 139 -3.37 -8.06 13.21
N ASN A 140 -2.22 -8.64 13.55
CA ASN A 140 -2.15 -9.87 14.33
C ASN A 140 -0.90 -9.85 15.24
N GLU A 141 -0.70 -10.91 16.03
CA GLU A 141 0.44 -11.00 16.95
C GLU A 141 1.78 -11.34 16.27
N SER A 142 1.78 -11.43 14.93
CA SER A 142 2.96 -11.84 14.18
C SER A 142 4.09 -10.81 14.26
N ALA A 143 5.31 -11.29 14.03
CA ALA A 143 6.48 -10.43 13.88
C ALA A 143 6.30 -9.37 12.77
N ARG A 144 5.41 -9.61 11.79
CA ARG A 144 5.17 -8.67 10.70
C ARG A 144 4.37 -7.47 11.14
N SER A 145 3.32 -7.63 11.96
CA SER A 145 2.60 -6.47 12.51
C SER A 145 3.54 -5.61 13.35
N ARG A 146 4.49 -6.20 14.11
CA ARG A 146 5.52 -5.43 14.82
C ARG A 146 6.44 -4.63 13.90
N ILE A 147 6.86 -5.25 12.78
CA ILE A 147 7.65 -4.56 11.75
C ILE A 147 6.84 -3.40 11.16
N LEU A 148 5.58 -3.62 10.78
CA LEU A 148 4.71 -2.58 10.22
C LEU A 148 4.46 -1.45 11.23
N SER A 149 4.22 -1.77 12.51
CA SER A 149 4.12 -0.77 13.59
C SER A 149 5.40 0.07 13.73
N SER A 150 6.58 -0.51 13.50
CA SER A 150 7.85 0.23 13.52
C SER A 150 8.11 1.05 12.25
N TRP A 151 7.45 0.68 11.14
CA TRP A 151 7.68 1.28 9.83
C TRP A 151 6.70 2.41 9.52
N ALA A 152 5.46 2.24 9.97
CA ALA A 152 4.37 3.16 9.71
C ALA A 152 4.52 4.41 10.58
N ASP A 153 4.41 5.57 9.95
CA ASP A 153 4.21 6.83 10.65
C ASP A 153 2.85 6.85 11.36
N MET A 154 1.89 6.09 10.84
CA MET A 154 0.56 5.98 11.40
C MET A 154 -0.09 4.65 11.06
N GLU A 155 -0.74 4.06 12.05
CA GLU A 155 -1.67 2.95 11.89
C GLU A 155 -3.12 3.48 11.89
N ILE A 156 -3.92 2.94 10.97
CA ILE A 156 -5.36 3.17 10.85
C ILE A 156 -6.05 1.81 10.87
N GLY A 157 -6.73 1.49 11.97
CA GLY A 157 -7.45 0.22 12.15
C GLY A 157 -8.84 0.18 11.49
N ALA A 158 -9.39 -1.03 11.40
CA ALA A 158 -10.67 -1.32 10.73
C ALA A 158 -11.86 -0.41 11.12
N THR A 159 -12.63 -0.01 10.10
CA THR A 159 -14.09 0.22 10.18
C THR A 159 -14.78 -1.09 10.58
N GLU A 160 -15.41 -1.11 11.75
CA GLU A 160 -16.48 -2.02 12.19
C GLU A 160 -16.47 -3.49 11.72
N SER A 161 -16.35 -4.39 12.70
CA SER A 161 -16.91 -5.74 12.67
C SER A 161 -18.45 -5.71 12.60
N TYR A 162 -19.05 -5.18 11.54
CA TYR A 162 -20.48 -5.42 11.29
C TYR A 162 -20.65 -6.86 10.81
N GLY A 163 -20.89 -7.78 11.75
CA GLY A 163 -21.23 -9.17 11.42
C GLY A 163 -21.04 -10.23 12.50
N ARG A 164 -20.54 -9.94 13.69
CA ARG A 164 -20.44 -10.94 14.78
C ARG A 164 -21.23 -10.52 16.01
N LEU A 165 -22.51 -10.90 16.02
CA LEU A 165 -23.28 -11.08 17.26
C LEU A 165 -22.78 -12.38 17.92
N GLU A 166 -21.69 -12.33 18.67
CA GLU A 166 -21.44 -13.35 19.68
C GLU A 166 -22.18 -12.91 20.95
N ARG A 167 -23.33 -13.56 21.18
CA ARG A 167 -23.95 -13.61 22.51
C ARG A 167 -22.92 -14.21 23.45
N VAL A 168 -22.47 -13.43 24.43
CA VAL A 168 -21.81 -13.97 25.61
C VAL A 168 -22.90 -14.62 26.46
N ALA A 169 -22.84 -15.95 26.56
CA ALA A 169 -23.43 -16.71 27.66
C ALA A 169 -22.32 -17.01 28.67
#